data_AF-A0A7W2H410-F1
#
_entry.id   AF-A0A7W2H410-F1
#
_cell.length_a   1.000
_cell.length_b   1.000
_cell.length_c   1.000
_cell.angle_alpha   90.00
_cell.angle_beta   90.00
_cell.angle_gamma   90.00
#
_symmetry.space_group_name_H-M   'P 1'
#
loop_
_entity.id
_entity.type
_entity.pdbx_description
1 polymer ?
#
loop_
_entity_poly.entity_id
_entity_poly.type
_entity_poly.pdbx_seq_one_letter_code
_entity_poly.pdbx_strand_id
1 'polypeptide(L)'
;MNADLIDEFHKLIQGDAEDPYPTFSNLRKYLPVFYSDRIDGWVVSRWSDVTTVLEDKDLFPPMEAGSGSSGIYGRTILHMTGEEHRKKSAILAKRLRNPKRLSGDINTMIKSIVASCGNQLVESPDAIDIKKVFTSIIPLDV
;
A
#
# COMPACT_ATOMS: atom_id res chain seq x y z
N MET A 1 -6.74 -27.13 9.42
CA MET A 1 -5.90 -26.09 10.04
C MET A 1 -5.15 -25.28 8.99
N ASN A 2 -4.25 -25.85 8.18
CA ASN A 2 -3.52 -25.07 7.16
C ASN A 2 -4.41 -24.63 5.97
N ALA A 3 -5.29 -25.50 5.47
CA ALA A 3 -6.23 -25.16 4.41
C ALA A 3 -7.20 -24.03 4.84
N ASP A 4 -7.70 -24.10 6.08
CA ASP A 4 -8.58 -23.07 6.63
C ASP A 4 -7.92 -21.67 6.65
N LEU A 5 -6.63 -21.59 6.98
CA LEU A 5 -5.88 -20.32 6.97
C LEU A 5 -5.64 -19.76 5.56
N ILE A 6 -5.50 -20.63 4.56
CA ILE A 6 -5.38 -20.22 3.16
C ILE A 6 -6.72 -19.66 2.67
N ASP A 7 -7.84 -20.31 3.02
CA ASP A 7 -9.17 -19.83 2.68
C ASP A 7 -9.48 -18.48 3.37
N GLU A 8 -9.09 -18.32 4.64
CA GLU A 8 -9.18 -17.04 5.35
C GLU A 8 -8.35 -15.95 4.66
N PHE A 9 -7.13 -16.27 4.22
CA PHE A 9 -6.31 -15.36 3.42
C PHE A 9 -6.98 -15.00 2.09
N HIS A 10 -7.57 -15.97 1.39
CA HIS A 10 -8.27 -15.74 0.13
C HIS A 10 -9.51 -14.86 0.30
N LYS A 11 -10.27 -15.00 1.38
CA LYS A 11 -11.38 -14.09 1.72
C LYS A 11 -10.87 -12.68 1.99
N LEU A 12 -9.76 -12.56 2.71
CA LEU A 12 -9.15 -11.27 3.01
C LEU A 12 -8.75 -10.51 1.74
N ILE A 13 -8.03 -11.15 0.80
CA ILE A 13 -7.59 -10.47 -0.44
C ILE A 13 -8.75 -10.15 -1.41
N GLN A 14 -9.92 -10.75 -1.23
CA GLN A 14 -11.14 -10.39 -1.95
C GLN A 14 -11.82 -9.14 -1.38
N GLY A 15 -11.45 -8.72 -0.18
CA GLY A 15 -12.11 -7.63 0.54
C GLY A 15 -13.33 -8.06 1.35
N ASP A 16 -13.51 -9.36 1.58
CA ASP A 16 -14.65 -9.90 2.35
C ASP A 16 -14.44 -9.80 3.87
N ALA A 17 -13.21 -9.49 4.31
CA ALA A 17 -12.86 -9.38 5.73
C ALA A 17 -12.86 -7.93 6.19
N GLU A 18 -13.63 -7.64 7.25
CA GLU A 18 -13.65 -6.31 7.88
C GLU A 18 -12.35 -6.02 8.66
N ASP A 19 -11.78 -7.04 9.31
CA ASP A 19 -10.53 -6.93 10.07
C ASP A 19 -9.46 -7.89 9.52
N PRO A 20 -8.37 -7.38 8.91
CA PRO A 20 -7.30 -8.22 8.37
C PRO A 20 -6.33 -8.73 9.44
N TYR A 21 -6.29 -8.11 10.62
CA TYR A 21 -5.23 -8.33 11.60
C TYR A 21 -5.25 -9.73 12.24
N PRO A 22 -6.41 -10.34 12.56
CA PRO A 22 -6.48 -11.71 13.05
C PRO A 22 -5.88 -12.71 12.06
N THR A 23 -6.25 -12.63 10.79
CA THR A 23 -5.73 -13.50 9.73
C THR A 23 -4.21 -13.36 9.62
N PHE A 24 -3.69 -12.13 9.56
CA PHE A 24 -2.23 -11.91 9.52
C PHE A 24 -1.51 -12.44 10.76
N SER A 25 -2.13 -12.34 11.94
CA SER A 25 -1.57 -12.89 13.19
C SER A 25 -1.45 -14.42 13.14
N ASN A 26 -2.50 -15.08 12.67
CA ASN A 26 -2.53 -16.54 12.53
C ASN A 26 -1.53 -17.03 11.48
N LEU A 27 -1.44 -16.37 10.32
CA LEU A 27 -0.47 -16.69 9.28
C LEU A 27 0.97 -16.63 9.83
N ARG A 28 1.34 -15.54 10.52
CA ARG A 28 2.69 -15.40 11.12
C ARG A 28 3.05 -16.54 12.07
N LYS A 29 2.07 -17.00 12.84
CA LYS A 29 2.26 -18.00 13.91
C LYS A 29 2.26 -19.43 13.36
N TYR A 30 1.33 -19.75 12.48
CA TYR A 30 1.02 -21.14 12.12
C TYR A 30 1.35 -21.49 10.65
N LEU A 31 1.26 -20.54 9.72
CA LEU A 31 1.49 -20.78 8.29
C LEU A 31 2.23 -19.58 7.66
N PRO A 32 3.52 -19.39 8.02
CA PRO A 32 4.24 -18.16 7.71
C PRO A 32 4.63 -18.02 6.25
N VAL A 33 4.77 -19.15 5.55
CA VAL A 33 5.13 -19.27 4.13
C VAL A 33 4.23 -20.32 3.50
N PHE A 34 3.52 -19.95 2.45
CA PHE A 34 2.69 -20.88 1.67
C PHE A 34 2.54 -20.37 0.24
N TYR A 35 2.24 -21.27 -0.69
CA TYR A 35 1.88 -20.89 -2.05
C TYR A 35 0.36 -20.70 -2.14
N SER A 36 -0.05 -19.64 -2.82
CA SER A 36 -1.45 -19.29 -3.01
C SER A 36 -1.81 -19.30 -4.49
N ASP A 37 -2.51 -20.36 -4.92
CA ASP A 37 -2.99 -20.53 -6.30
C ASP A 37 -3.79 -19.33 -6.79
N ARG A 38 -4.53 -18.66 -5.89
CA ARG A 38 -5.40 -17.52 -6.23
C ARG A 38 -4.66 -16.28 -6.72
N ILE A 39 -3.43 -16.09 -6.27
CA ILE A 39 -2.57 -14.97 -6.70
C ILE A 39 -1.37 -15.46 -7.50
N ASP A 40 -1.31 -16.77 -7.77
CA ASP A 40 -0.20 -17.47 -8.43
C ASP A 40 1.16 -17.05 -7.84
N GLY A 41 1.30 -17.18 -6.52
CA GLY A 41 2.47 -16.65 -5.83
C GLY A 41 2.68 -17.15 -4.41
N TRP A 42 3.92 -17.02 -3.95
CA TRP A 42 4.30 -17.30 -2.57
C TRP A 42 3.90 -16.14 -1.66
N VAL A 43 3.25 -16.48 -0.55
CA VAL A 43 2.90 -15.55 0.52
C VAL A 43 3.86 -15.75 1.67
N VAL A 44 4.46 -14.66 2.14
CA VAL A 44 5.30 -14.60 3.34
C VAL A 44 4.71 -13.60 4.33
N SER A 45 4.69 -13.93 5.62
CA SER A 45 3.96 -13.12 6.62
C SER A 45 4.78 -12.70 7.83
N ARG A 46 5.87 -13.41 8.17
CA ARG A 46 6.75 -13.01 9.26
C ARG A 46 7.55 -11.78 8.87
N TRP A 47 7.76 -10.88 9.83
CA TRP A 47 8.54 -9.67 9.62
C TRP A 47 9.91 -9.95 9.02
N SER A 48 10.66 -10.91 9.59
CA SER A 48 11.98 -11.30 9.06
C SER A 48 11.92 -11.69 7.59
N ASP A 49 10.96 -12.54 7.22
CA ASP A 49 10.87 -13.11 5.88
C ASP A 49 10.45 -12.03 4.87
N VAL A 50 9.50 -11.17 5.24
CA VAL A 50 9.08 -10.00 4.44
C VAL A 50 10.25 -9.03 4.26
N THR A 51 11.00 -8.72 5.32
CA THR A 51 12.15 -7.82 5.24
C THR A 51 13.23 -8.40 4.32
N THR A 52 13.58 -9.68 4.47
CA THR A 52 14.54 -10.35 3.58
C THR A 52 14.12 -10.27 2.12
N VAL A 53 12.85 -10.56 1.80
CA VAL A 53 12.34 -10.48 0.42
C VAL A 53 12.39 -9.06 -0.14
N LEU A 54 12.12 -8.04 0.67
CA LEU A 54 12.12 -6.65 0.21
C LEU A 54 13.53 -6.04 0.08
N GLU A 55 14.51 -6.55 0.83
CA GLU A 55 15.87 -6.02 0.87
C GLU A 55 16.83 -6.75 -0.09
N ASP A 56 16.68 -8.06 -0.25
CA ASP A 56 17.54 -8.88 -1.12
C ASP A 56 17.04 -8.85 -2.57
N LYS A 57 17.47 -7.83 -3.31
CA LYS A 57 17.09 -7.60 -4.71
C LYS A 57 17.77 -8.53 -5.70
N ASP A 58 18.80 -9.25 -5.27
CA ASP A 58 19.51 -10.20 -6.12
C ASP A 58 18.75 -11.53 -6.15
N LEU A 59 18.22 -11.96 -5.00
CA LEU A 59 17.35 -13.13 -4.91
C LEU A 59 15.89 -12.84 -5.28
N PHE A 60 15.40 -11.63 -4.98
CA PHE A 60 14.02 -11.21 -5.21
C PHE A 60 13.96 -9.93 -6.06
N PRO A 61 14.31 -10.01 -7.36
CA PRO A 61 14.22 -8.86 -8.24
C PRO A 61 12.76 -8.42 -8.43
N PRO A 62 12.51 -7.13 -8.73
CA PRO A 62 11.18 -6.66 -9.09
C PRO A 62 10.62 -7.46 -10.28
N MET A 63 9.32 -7.74 -10.25
CA MET A 63 8.64 -8.42 -11.36
C MET A 63 8.69 -7.57 -12.64
N GLU A 64 9.33 -8.04 -13.70
CA GLU A 64 9.46 -7.26 -14.94
C GLU A 64 8.17 -7.23 -15.79
N ALA A 65 7.30 -8.22 -15.61
CA ALA A 65 6.01 -8.36 -16.28
C ALA A 65 5.05 -9.18 -15.40
N GLY A 66 3.74 -8.94 -15.53
CA GLY A 66 2.71 -9.69 -14.81
C GLY A 66 1.58 -8.84 -14.26
N SER A 67 0.90 -9.36 -13.25
CA SER A 67 -0.20 -8.73 -12.52
C SER A 67 0.24 -7.42 -11.85
N GLY A 68 -0.67 -6.44 -11.80
CA GLY A 68 -0.42 -5.12 -11.20
C GLY A 68 -0.21 -4.00 -12.22
N SER A 69 0.46 -2.93 -11.80
CA SER A 69 0.58 -1.69 -12.59
C SER A 69 1.35 -1.84 -13.90
N SER A 70 2.25 -2.83 -14.02
CA SER A 70 3.03 -3.10 -15.23
C SER A 70 2.18 -3.56 -16.41
N GLY A 71 1.13 -4.34 -16.18
CA GLY A 71 0.22 -4.79 -17.23
C GLY A 71 -0.55 -3.66 -17.90
N ILE A 72 -0.75 -2.54 -17.19
CA ILE A 72 -1.52 -1.38 -17.67
C ILE A 72 -0.59 -0.27 -18.19
N TYR A 73 0.43 0.09 -17.39
CA TYR A 73 1.29 1.25 -17.64
C TYR A 73 2.66 0.87 -18.24
N GLY A 74 2.93 -0.42 -18.42
CA GLY A 74 4.25 -0.91 -18.81
C GLY A 74 5.29 -0.74 -17.70
N ARG A 75 6.57 -0.71 -18.09
CA ARG A 75 7.70 -0.63 -17.17
C ARG A 75 7.77 0.74 -16.47
N THR A 76 7.26 0.81 -15.25
CA THR A 76 7.37 1.97 -14.35
C THR A 76 8.66 1.96 -13.51
N ILE A 77 8.89 3.02 -12.72
CA ILE A 77 10.03 3.10 -11.79
C ILE A 77 10.05 1.96 -10.76
N LEU A 78 8.89 1.37 -10.44
CA LEU A 78 8.77 0.26 -9.49
C LEU A 78 9.44 -1.04 -10.01
N HIS A 79 9.72 -1.12 -11.31
CA HIS A 79 10.34 -2.28 -11.96
C HIS A 79 11.83 -2.05 -12.27
N MET A 80 12.35 -0.85 -12.05
CA MET A 80 13.74 -0.52 -12.36
C MET A 80 14.66 -1.03 -11.24
N THR A 81 15.87 -1.46 -11.60
CA THR A 81 16.88 -1.95 -10.66
C THR A 81 18.21 -1.20 -10.81
N GLY A 82 19.13 -1.46 -9.88
CA GLY A 82 20.51 -0.98 -9.95
C GLY A 82 20.68 0.53 -10.16
N GLU A 83 21.59 0.90 -11.06
CA GLU A 83 21.93 2.30 -11.29
C GLU A 83 20.80 3.10 -11.94
N GLU A 84 19.97 2.46 -12.77
CA GLU A 84 18.81 3.08 -13.40
C GLU A 84 17.83 3.57 -12.32
N HIS A 85 17.43 2.67 -11.41
CA HIS A 85 16.53 3.02 -10.32
C HIS A 85 17.13 4.12 -9.45
N ARG A 86 18.42 4.03 -9.10
CA ARG A 86 19.11 5.04 -8.28
C ARG A 86 19.04 6.43 -8.89
N LYS A 87 19.36 6.57 -10.19
CA LYS A 87 19.37 7.87 -10.88
C LYS A 87 17.97 8.45 -11.01
N LYS A 88 16.97 7.65 -11.43
CA LYS A 88 15.61 8.12 -11.67
C LYS A 88 14.84 8.39 -10.36
N SER A 89 15.01 7.56 -9.33
CA SER A 89 14.40 7.77 -8.02
C SER A 89 14.96 9.01 -7.32
N ALA A 90 16.25 9.34 -7.50
CA ALA A 90 16.84 10.55 -6.94
C ALA A 90 16.17 11.84 -7.47
N ILE A 91 15.80 11.87 -8.75
CA ILE A 91 15.10 13.02 -9.35
C ILE A 91 13.72 13.20 -8.70
N LEU A 92 12.96 12.11 -8.56
CA LEU A 92 11.65 12.13 -7.89
C LEU A 92 11.79 12.49 -6.41
N ALA A 93 12.71 11.87 -5.69
CA ALA A 93 12.96 12.12 -4.28
C ALA A 93 13.30 13.59 -4.01
N LYS A 94 14.11 14.23 -4.87
CA LYS A 94 14.42 15.65 -4.76
C LYS A 94 13.18 16.54 -4.85
N ARG A 95 12.19 16.16 -5.68
CA ARG A 95 10.92 16.89 -5.79
C ARG A 95 9.97 16.58 -4.64
N LEU A 96 9.77 15.30 -4.33
CA LEU A 96 8.82 14.82 -3.33
C LEU A 96 9.23 15.17 -1.90
N ARG A 97 10.54 15.12 -1.59
CA ARG A 97 11.08 15.35 -0.25
C ARG A 97 11.55 16.79 -0.03
N ASN A 98 11.20 17.74 -0.90
CA ASN A 98 11.63 19.12 -0.76
C ASN A 98 11.00 19.75 0.50
N PRO A 99 11.79 20.02 1.56
CA PRO A 99 11.23 20.46 2.84
C PRO A 99 10.47 21.79 2.72
N LYS A 100 10.95 22.71 1.87
CA LYS A 100 10.31 24.02 1.69
C LYS A 100 8.91 23.90 1.10
N ARG A 101 8.69 22.95 0.18
CA ARG A 101 7.37 22.68 -0.40
C ARG A 101 6.48 21.94 0.59
N LEU A 102 7.03 20.90 1.23
CA LEU A 102 6.31 20.12 2.23
C LEU A 102 5.84 20.98 3.41
N SER A 103 6.64 21.95 3.86
CA SER A 103 6.25 22.88 4.93
C SER A 103 5.48 24.11 4.42
N GLY A 104 5.47 24.35 3.11
CA GLY A 104 4.98 25.58 2.48
C GLY A 104 3.63 25.40 1.80
N ASP A 105 3.65 25.43 0.46
CA ASP A 105 2.47 25.37 -0.41
C ASP A 105 1.64 24.10 -0.13
N ILE A 106 2.29 22.94 -0.08
CA ILE A 106 1.63 21.65 0.16
C ILE A 106 0.97 21.61 1.55
N ASN A 107 1.66 22.06 2.61
CA ASN A 107 1.09 22.10 3.95
C ASN A 107 -0.14 23.01 4.03
N THR A 108 -0.08 24.16 3.37
CA THR A 108 -1.18 25.13 3.36
C THR A 108 -2.40 24.55 2.65
N MET A 109 -2.17 23.93 1.49
CA MET A 109 -3.21 23.25 0.72
C MET A 109 -3.85 22.11 1.54
N ILE A 110 -3.07 21.21 2.13
CA ILE A 110 -3.58 20.11 2.96
C ILE A 110 -4.40 20.65 4.13
N LYS A 111 -3.91 21.66 4.85
CA LYS A 111 -4.66 22.29 5.96
C LYS A 111 -5.99 22.86 5.49
N SER A 112 -6.03 23.47 4.32
CA SER A 112 -7.27 24.00 3.73
C SER A 112 -8.27 22.90 3.41
N ILE A 113 -7.81 21.80 2.79
CA ILE A 113 -8.66 20.65 2.46
C ILE A 113 -9.20 20.00 3.74
N VAL A 114 -8.32 19.75 4.71
CA VAL A 114 -8.70 19.17 6.01
C VAL A 114 -9.69 20.07 6.76
N ALA A 115 -9.48 21.38 6.77
CA ALA A 115 -10.43 22.32 7.39
C ALA A 115 -11.78 22.31 6.68
N SER A 116 -11.79 22.29 5.35
CA SER A 116 -13.02 22.22 4.55
C SER A 116 -13.80 20.94 4.82
N CYS A 117 -13.16 19.77 4.68
CA CYS A 117 -13.78 18.48 4.97
C CYS A 117 -14.20 18.36 6.45
N GLY A 118 -13.40 18.92 7.37
CA GLY A 118 -13.67 18.90 8.80
C GLY A 118 -14.89 19.74 9.20
N ASN A 119 -15.07 20.93 8.61
CA ASN A 119 -16.24 21.76 8.87
C ASN A 119 -17.55 21.06 8.46
N GLN A 120 -17.53 20.34 7.33
CA GLN A 120 -18.69 19.55 6.88
C GLN A 120 -19.09 18.44 7.86
N LEU A 121 -18.13 17.89 8.62
CA LEU A 121 -18.41 16.90 9.65
C LEU A 121 -19.14 17.53 10.86
N VAL A 122 -18.76 18.75 11.25
CA VAL A 122 -19.36 19.44 12.41
C VAL A 122 -20.77 19.92 12.13
N GLU A 123 -21.04 20.34 10.90
CA GLU A 123 -22.34 20.89 10.48
C GLU A 123 -23.41 19.81 10.20
N SER A 124 -23.01 18.54 10.16
CA SER A 124 -23.92 17.46 9.84
C SER A 124 -24.71 16.99 11.07
N PRO A 125 -26.05 17.00 11.02
CA PRO A 125 -26.90 16.64 12.15
C PRO A 125 -27.01 15.12 12.37
N ASP A 126 -26.64 14.31 11.38
CA ASP A 126 -26.80 12.85 11.37
C ASP A 126 -25.45 12.11 11.34
N ALA A 127 -25.49 10.79 11.54
CA ALA A 127 -24.32 9.93 11.40
C ALA A 127 -23.76 9.98 9.97
N ILE A 128 -22.44 10.16 9.85
CA ILE A 128 -21.75 10.34 8.58
C ILE A 128 -20.73 9.22 8.36
N ASP A 129 -20.64 8.76 7.11
CA ASP A 129 -19.53 7.91 6.67
C ASP A 129 -18.26 8.74 6.45
N ILE A 130 -17.38 8.74 7.47
CA ILE A 130 -16.09 9.45 7.46
C ILE A 130 -15.21 9.02 6.29
N LYS A 131 -15.33 7.76 5.82
CA LYS A 131 -14.54 7.29 4.68
C LYS A 131 -14.87 8.12 3.45
N LYS A 132 -16.17 8.26 3.17
CA LYS A 132 -16.69 8.94 1.99
C LYS A 132 -16.41 10.45 2.00
N VAL A 133 -16.61 11.11 3.14
CA VAL A 133 -16.59 12.58 3.20
C VAL A 133 -15.23 13.17 3.58
N PHE A 134 -14.33 12.36 4.15
CA PHE A 134 -13.07 12.85 4.69
C PHE A 134 -11.87 12.07 4.15
N THR A 135 -11.72 10.79 4.50
CA THR A 135 -10.46 10.07 4.24
C THR A 135 -10.23 9.76 2.76
N SER A 136 -11.30 9.60 1.96
CA SER A 136 -11.18 9.40 0.51
C SER A 136 -10.99 10.70 -0.27
N ILE A 137 -11.41 11.85 0.28
CA ILE A 137 -11.33 13.14 -0.41
C ILE A 137 -9.94 13.75 -0.30
N ILE A 138 -9.34 13.69 0.90
CA ILE A 138 -8.02 14.29 1.15
C ILE A 138 -6.95 13.86 0.12
N PRO A 139 -6.81 12.58 -0.25
CA PRO A 139 -5.82 12.17 -1.24
C PRO A 139 -6.12 12.57 -2.69
N LEU A 140 -7.38 12.89 -3.03
CA LEU A 140 -7.81 13.19 -4.40
C LEU A 140 -7.76 14.70 -4.72
N ASP A 141 -7.88 15.54 -3.70
CA ASP A 141 -7.94 16.99 -3.84
C ASP A 141 -6.59 17.72 -3.61
N VAL A 142 -5.51 16.97 -3.33
CA VAL A 142 -4.12 17.48 -3.16
C VAL A 142 -3.38 17.62 -4.48
#